data_AF-A0A974WIL8-F1
#
_entry.id   AF-A0A974WIL8-F1
#
_cell.length_a   1.000
_cell.length_b   1.000
_cell.length_c   1.000
_cell.angle_alpha   90.00
_cell.angle_beta   90.00
_cell.angle_gamma   90.00
#
_symmetry.space_group_name_H-M   'P 1'
#
loop_
_entity.id
_entity.type
_entity.pdbx_description
1 polymer ?
#
loop_
_entity_poly.entity_id
_entity_poly.type
_entity_poly.pdbx_seq_one_letter_code
_entity_poly.pdbx_strand_id
1 'polypeptide(L)'
;MKTLIEAHSSGQERLKRYANSDYILKNCLSSIWESYEASAWYYGLIENDELMAKQYFNNCGFVDLEECLFNKDIFGYKLNSPIYAALSDNIDLINQFANADYIIQSGPNNKKTFKEIAKIGESHIYIDTIIKSMNKDHKGLSLNIQSMKDVFIKKKKNAVFAPDMNFFEGIIKNDKDKIFKSIQLLATTWHSSRNKHSSIYQNFVSQPAMGYAKIAWINGFELEFNSPLIHNHLLPLKALPKYSNDLLLLKKVMTYEPTNSDYNGRKIIELTQNNNVDLDKSQVNPLVIENDQVLKKPNLKSLVLMLICFVLASSLLFELTSSAFPNIDPTQGTTKGKLGKLLIHTFSRIEGTPLGYIIGILLTVIGVFQLKSNIKSILKKGI
;
A
#
# COMPACT_ATOMS: atom_id res chain seq x y z
N MET A 1 -12.12 7.66 -9.38
CA MET A 1 -11.66 6.33 -9.80
C MET A 1 -10.35 6.35 -10.57
N LYS A 2 -10.21 7.01 -11.72
CA LYS A 2 -8.94 7.05 -12.50
C LYS A 2 -7.70 7.39 -11.64
N THR A 3 -7.77 8.44 -10.83
CA THR A 3 -6.69 8.86 -9.92
C THR A 3 -6.30 7.77 -8.90
N LEU A 4 -7.25 6.98 -8.41
CA LEU A 4 -6.99 5.89 -7.47
C LEU A 4 -6.31 4.71 -8.16
N ILE A 5 -6.71 4.39 -9.39
CA ILE A 5 -6.04 3.36 -10.21
C ILE A 5 -4.58 3.75 -10.47
N GLU A 6 -4.35 4.99 -10.88
CA GLU A 6 -2.99 5.52 -11.12
C GLU A 6 -2.14 5.52 -9.85
N ALA A 7 -2.72 5.94 -8.71
CA ALA A 7 -2.06 5.91 -7.42
C ALA A 7 -1.70 4.48 -6.99
N HIS A 8 -2.61 3.52 -7.18
CA HIS A 8 -2.35 2.11 -6.90
C HIS A 8 -1.22 1.57 -7.79
N SER A 9 -1.29 1.75 -9.11
CA SER A 9 -0.24 1.27 -10.03
C SER A 9 1.13 1.88 -9.71
N SER A 10 1.18 3.20 -9.46
CA SER A 10 2.41 3.89 -9.06
C SER A 10 2.95 3.40 -7.72
N GLY A 11 2.06 3.16 -6.75
CA GLY A 11 2.40 2.59 -5.44
C GLY A 11 3.00 1.18 -5.56
N GLN A 12 2.41 0.31 -6.37
CA GLN A 12 2.92 -1.05 -6.59
C GLN A 12 4.32 -1.04 -7.23
N GLU A 13 4.55 -0.19 -8.24
CA GLU A 13 5.88 -0.01 -8.81
C GLU A 13 6.89 0.56 -7.80
N ARG A 14 6.44 1.45 -6.90
CA ARG A 14 7.26 1.98 -5.81
C ARG A 14 7.69 0.87 -4.84
N LEU A 15 6.75 0.03 -4.40
CA LEU A 15 7.01 -1.10 -3.49
C LEU A 15 7.98 -2.12 -4.12
N LYS A 16 7.81 -2.44 -5.41
CA LYS A 16 8.76 -3.29 -6.16
C LYS A 16 10.17 -2.70 -6.19
N ARG A 17 10.31 -1.37 -6.33
CA ARG A 17 11.62 -0.72 -6.26
C ARG A 17 12.24 -0.84 -4.87
N TYR A 18 11.46 -0.64 -3.81
CA TYR A 18 11.94 -0.77 -2.43
C TYR A 18 12.33 -2.20 -2.02
N ALA A 19 11.89 -3.21 -2.78
CA ALA A 19 12.36 -4.59 -2.61
C ALA A 19 13.83 -4.79 -3.08
N ASN A 20 14.51 -3.73 -3.55
CA ASN A 20 15.95 -3.72 -3.85
C ASN A 20 16.73 -3.02 -2.73
N SER A 21 17.98 -3.42 -2.48
CA SER A 21 18.75 -3.08 -1.27
C SER A 21 19.19 -1.63 -1.09
N ASP A 22 18.92 -0.77 -2.06
CA ASP A 22 19.54 0.56 -2.15
C ASP A 22 18.77 1.66 -1.41
N TYR A 23 17.73 1.32 -0.65
CA TYR A 23 16.83 2.28 -0.02
C TYR A 23 16.94 2.30 1.50
N ILE A 24 16.95 3.50 2.06
CA ILE A 24 16.89 3.73 3.50
C ILE A 24 15.43 3.70 3.94
N LEU A 25 15.06 2.73 4.78
CA LEU A 25 13.69 2.49 5.22
C LEU A 25 13.05 3.74 5.83
N LYS A 26 13.72 4.37 6.80
CA LYS A 26 13.23 5.56 7.53
C LYS A 26 12.79 6.70 6.60
N ASN A 27 13.46 6.86 5.46
CA ASN A 27 13.18 7.91 4.48
C ASN A 27 12.04 7.54 3.53
N CYS A 28 11.70 6.25 3.46
CA CYS A 28 10.71 5.70 2.54
C CYS A 28 9.35 5.40 3.21
N LEU A 29 9.26 5.36 4.55
CA LEU A 29 8.04 4.95 5.27
C LEU A 29 6.77 5.69 4.81
N SER A 30 6.80 7.02 4.68
CA SER A 30 5.64 7.78 4.19
C SER A 30 5.19 7.32 2.81
N SER A 31 6.15 7.09 1.91
CA SER A 31 5.89 6.61 0.55
C SER A 31 5.40 5.16 0.50
N ILE A 32 5.91 4.31 1.39
CA ILE A 32 5.44 2.93 1.56
C ILE A 32 3.99 2.95 2.06
N TRP A 33 3.71 3.76 3.07
CA TRP A 33 2.37 3.94 3.65
C TRP A 33 1.35 4.38 2.60
N GLU A 34 1.66 5.43 1.81
CA GLU A 34 0.81 5.91 0.72
C GLU A 34 0.54 4.81 -0.32
N SER A 35 1.53 3.96 -0.59
CA SER A 35 1.41 2.85 -1.56
C SER A 35 0.45 1.77 -1.05
N TYR A 36 0.51 1.46 0.25
CA TYR A 36 -0.44 0.55 0.89
C TYR A 36 -1.84 1.17 0.99
N GLU A 37 -1.96 2.44 1.33
CA GLU A 37 -3.25 3.14 1.43
C GLU A 37 -3.97 3.15 0.07
N ALA A 38 -3.27 3.54 -1.00
CA ALA A 38 -3.83 3.52 -2.34
C ALA A 38 -4.28 2.11 -2.76
N SER A 39 -3.54 1.09 -2.35
CA SER A 39 -3.88 -0.31 -2.63
C SER A 39 -5.09 -0.77 -1.82
N ALA A 40 -5.18 -0.42 -0.54
CA ALA A 40 -6.31 -0.77 0.30
C ALA A 40 -7.63 -0.22 -0.28
N TRP A 41 -7.63 1.05 -0.67
CA TRP A 41 -8.81 1.66 -1.30
C TRP A 41 -9.05 1.15 -2.72
N TYR A 42 -8.02 0.84 -3.50
CA TYR A 42 -8.20 0.22 -4.82
C TYR A 42 -8.94 -1.12 -4.70
N TYR A 43 -8.46 -2.04 -3.85
CA TYR A 43 -9.11 -3.33 -3.68
C TYR A 43 -10.50 -3.20 -3.05
N GLY A 44 -10.65 -2.30 -2.07
CA GLY A 44 -11.93 -2.10 -1.39
C GLY A 44 -13.02 -1.46 -2.26
N LEU A 45 -12.66 -0.57 -3.19
CA LEU A 45 -13.63 0.26 -3.93
C LEU A 45 -13.78 -0.10 -5.41
N ILE A 46 -12.75 -0.70 -6.01
CA ILE A 46 -12.72 -1.00 -7.45
C ILE A 46 -12.85 -2.50 -7.68
N GLU A 47 -11.99 -3.30 -7.06
CA GLU A 47 -12.03 -4.76 -7.20
C GLU A 47 -13.12 -5.41 -6.34
N ASN A 48 -13.62 -4.69 -5.32
CA ASN A 48 -14.50 -5.24 -4.28
C ASN A 48 -13.89 -6.48 -3.58
N ASP A 49 -12.56 -6.49 -3.45
CA ASP A 49 -11.81 -7.51 -2.72
C ASP A 49 -11.55 -7.03 -1.29
N GLU A 50 -12.51 -7.34 -0.42
CA GLU A 50 -12.44 -6.99 1.00
C GLU A 50 -11.22 -7.60 1.70
N LEU A 51 -10.82 -8.83 1.31
CA LEU A 51 -9.72 -9.53 1.96
C LEU A 51 -8.39 -8.83 1.68
N MET A 52 -8.15 -8.47 0.42
CA MET A 52 -6.97 -7.71 0.03
C MET A 52 -6.99 -6.29 0.60
N ALA A 53 -8.15 -5.63 0.64
CA ALA A 53 -8.28 -4.33 1.28
C ALA A 53 -7.84 -4.36 2.76
N LYS A 54 -8.32 -5.35 3.52
CA LYS A 54 -7.93 -5.56 4.93
C LYS A 54 -6.44 -5.83 5.10
N GLN A 55 -5.85 -6.63 4.23
CA GLN A 55 -4.41 -6.88 4.25
C GLN A 55 -3.61 -5.58 4.07
N TYR A 56 -4.01 -4.71 3.13
CA TYR A 56 -3.32 -3.44 2.93
C TYR A 56 -3.59 -2.42 4.04
N PHE A 57 -4.80 -2.36 4.61
CA PHE A 57 -5.07 -1.56 5.81
C PHE A 57 -4.21 -1.99 7.00
N ASN A 58 -4.03 -3.30 7.19
CA ASN A 58 -3.10 -3.86 8.17
C ASN A 58 -1.65 -3.41 7.92
N ASN A 59 -1.21 -3.46 6.67
CA ASN A 59 0.14 -3.00 6.29
C ASN A 59 0.35 -1.49 6.55
N CYS A 60 -0.67 -0.64 6.33
CA CYS A 60 -0.61 0.77 6.73
C CYS A 60 -0.34 0.92 8.24
N GLY A 61 -1.06 0.16 9.07
CA GLY A 61 -0.87 0.20 10.52
C GLY A 61 0.51 -0.28 10.98
N PHE A 62 1.09 -1.29 10.32
CA PHE A 62 2.48 -1.69 10.59
C PHE A 62 3.49 -0.59 10.24
N VAL A 63 3.28 0.15 9.15
CA VAL A 63 4.17 1.27 8.79
C VAL A 63 4.08 2.38 9.82
N ASP A 64 2.89 2.70 10.31
CA ASP A 64 2.73 3.71 11.36
C ASP A 64 3.41 3.28 12.68
N LEU A 65 3.26 2.02 13.11
CA LEU A 65 3.97 1.51 14.29
C LEU A 65 5.50 1.53 14.13
N GLU A 66 6.01 1.23 12.94
CA GLU A 66 7.45 1.34 12.64
C GLU A 66 7.90 2.81 12.63
N GLU A 67 7.09 3.75 12.14
CA GLU A 67 7.40 5.19 12.21
C GLU A 67 7.54 5.69 13.66
N CYS A 68 6.74 5.16 14.61
CA CYS A 68 6.86 5.49 16.05
C CYS A 68 8.26 5.17 16.61
N LEU A 69 8.93 4.12 16.10
CA LEU A 69 10.26 3.72 16.56
C LEU A 69 11.35 4.76 16.24
N PHE A 70 11.08 5.67 15.30
CA PHE A 70 12.01 6.73 14.91
C PHE A 70 11.80 8.05 15.68
N ASN A 71 11.06 8.03 16.80
CA ASN A 71 10.73 9.20 17.61
C ASN A 71 10.08 10.33 16.80
N LYS A 72 9.37 9.98 15.72
CA LYS A 72 8.57 10.94 14.95
C LYS A 72 7.24 11.11 15.63
N ASP A 73 6.78 12.35 15.75
CA ASP A 73 5.43 12.63 16.25
C ASP A 73 4.37 12.33 15.19
N ILE A 74 4.20 11.05 14.84
CA ILE A 74 3.28 10.63 13.78
C ILE A 74 1.84 11.05 14.07
N PHE A 75 1.44 10.94 15.34
CA PHE A 75 0.07 11.22 15.78
C PHE A 75 -0.21 12.72 15.89
N GLY A 76 0.82 13.56 15.88
CA GLY A 76 0.67 15.00 15.71
C GLY A 76 0.21 15.42 14.31
N TYR A 77 0.54 14.67 13.25
CA TYR A 77 0.22 15.05 11.85
C TYR A 77 -0.63 14.02 11.07
N LYS A 78 -0.69 12.75 11.49
CA LYS A 78 -1.54 11.68 10.90
C LYS A 78 -2.69 11.32 11.85
N LEU A 79 -3.64 12.24 12.05
CA LEU A 79 -4.74 12.07 13.01
C LEU A 79 -5.68 10.88 12.72
N ASN A 80 -5.62 10.30 11.53
CA ASN A 80 -6.46 9.17 11.13
C ASN A 80 -5.67 7.85 11.06
N SER A 81 -4.40 7.82 11.45
CA SER A 81 -3.55 6.62 11.33
C SER A 81 -4.16 5.36 12.01
N PRO A 82 -4.63 5.41 13.28
CA PRO A 82 -5.16 4.21 13.93
C PRO A 82 -6.43 3.65 13.27
N ILE A 83 -7.17 4.47 12.50
CA ILE A 83 -8.37 4.01 11.79
C ILE A 83 -8.04 2.87 10.82
N TYR A 84 -6.85 2.87 10.21
CA TYR A 84 -6.45 1.79 9.31
C TYR A 84 -6.27 0.46 10.02
N ALA A 85 -5.78 0.46 11.26
CA ALA A 85 -5.77 -0.74 12.07
C ALA A 85 -7.20 -1.24 12.36
N ALA A 86 -8.15 -0.35 12.64
CA ALA A 86 -9.57 -0.73 12.80
C ALA A 86 -10.17 -1.33 11.51
N LEU A 87 -9.92 -0.70 10.36
CA LEU A 87 -10.41 -1.17 9.05
C LEU A 87 -9.84 -2.52 8.64
N SER A 88 -8.70 -2.91 9.19
CA SER A 88 -8.08 -4.20 8.89
C SER A 88 -8.74 -5.40 9.55
N ASP A 89 -9.52 -5.21 10.64
CA ASP A 89 -9.98 -6.27 11.54
C ASP A 89 -8.85 -7.08 12.24
N ASN A 90 -7.62 -6.58 12.25
CA ASN A 90 -6.52 -7.22 12.96
C ASN A 90 -6.48 -6.81 14.44
N ILE A 91 -7.02 -7.66 15.32
CA ILE A 91 -7.05 -7.43 16.78
C ILE A 91 -5.64 -7.29 17.36
N ASP A 92 -4.67 -8.07 16.89
CA ASP A 92 -3.29 -8.00 17.37
C ASP A 92 -2.66 -6.65 17.02
N LEU A 93 -2.97 -6.11 15.85
CA LEU A 93 -2.52 -4.78 15.44
C LEU A 93 -3.19 -3.68 16.30
N ILE A 94 -4.50 -3.78 16.54
CA ILE A 94 -5.22 -2.86 17.45
C ILE A 94 -4.59 -2.86 18.85
N ASN A 95 -4.25 -4.04 19.37
CA ASN A 95 -3.58 -4.18 20.66
C ASN A 95 -2.17 -3.59 20.66
N GLN A 96 -1.43 -3.68 19.53
CA GLN A 96 -0.13 -3.01 19.40
C GLN A 96 -0.27 -1.49 19.46
N PHE A 97 -1.27 -0.91 18.79
CA PHE A 97 -1.56 0.53 18.91
C PHE A 97 -1.93 0.94 20.34
N ALA A 98 -2.71 0.13 21.07
CA ALA A 98 -3.04 0.40 22.48
C ALA A 98 -1.81 0.42 23.40
N ASN A 99 -0.81 -0.39 23.07
CA ASN A 99 0.43 -0.48 23.84
C ASN A 99 1.51 0.51 23.39
N ALA A 100 1.37 1.09 22.20
CA ALA A 100 2.33 2.04 21.66
C ALA A 100 2.53 3.22 22.61
N ASP A 101 3.79 3.46 22.95
CA ASP A 101 4.25 4.66 23.63
C ASP A 101 5.67 4.96 23.16
N TYR A 102 5.91 6.20 22.74
CA TYR A 102 7.17 6.61 22.12
C TYR A 102 7.49 8.04 22.55
N ILE A 103 8.77 8.40 22.49
CA ILE A 103 9.25 9.71 22.93
C ILE A 103 8.96 10.72 21.82
N ILE A 104 8.26 11.80 22.19
CA ILE A 104 8.06 12.98 21.36
C ILE A 104 8.96 14.08 21.90
N GLN A 105 9.80 14.62 21.02
CA GLN A 105 10.72 15.71 21.35
C GLN A 105 10.16 17.02 20.81
N SER A 106 9.71 17.90 21.70
CA SER A 106 9.21 19.25 21.35
C SER A 106 10.25 20.36 21.59
N GLY A 107 11.49 19.99 21.93
CA GLY A 107 12.62 20.90 22.14
C GLY A 107 13.87 20.18 22.67
N PRO A 108 15.00 20.86 22.87
CA PRO A 108 16.26 20.24 23.32
C PRO A 108 16.11 19.48 24.64
N ASN A 109 15.31 20.02 25.58
CA ASN A 109 15.14 19.50 26.94
C ASN A 109 13.70 19.06 27.25
N ASN A 110 12.81 19.04 26.26
CA ASN A 110 11.41 18.65 26.46
C ASN A 110 11.12 17.35 25.73
N LYS A 111 11.25 16.25 26.47
CA LYS A 111 10.92 14.89 26.03
C LYS A 111 9.77 14.40 26.88
N LYS A 112 8.67 14.07 26.22
CA LYS A 112 7.51 13.43 26.84
C LYS A 112 7.11 12.23 26.01
N THR A 113 6.52 11.23 26.63
CA THR A 113 5.94 10.12 25.88
C THR A 113 4.60 10.52 25.26
N PHE A 114 4.17 9.82 24.23
CA PHE A 114 2.84 9.96 23.65
C PHE A 114 1.73 9.91 24.73
N LYS A 115 1.82 8.93 25.64
CA LYS A 115 0.83 8.76 26.72
C LYS A 115 0.87 9.93 27.72
N GLU A 116 2.04 10.49 28.01
CA GLU A 116 2.15 11.68 28.88
C GLU A 116 1.48 12.90 28.24
N ILE A 117 1.67 13.12 26.94
CA ILE A 117 1.05 14.23 26.20
C ILE A 117 -0.47 14.04 26.09
N ALA A 118 -0.93 12.82 25.82
CA ALA A 118 -2.36 12.52 25.81
C ALA A 118 -3.01 12.76 27.17
N LYS A 119 -2.35 12.38 28.27
CA LYS A 119 -2.86 12.53 29.65
C LYS A 119 -3.12 13.98 30.05
N ILE A 120 -2.29 14.93 29.58
CA ILE A 120 -2.45 16.35 29.87
C ILE A 120 -3.51 17.04 28.98
N GLY A 121 -4.15 16.29 28.07
CA GLY A 121 -5.22 16.80 27.21
C GLY A 121 -4.73 17.69 26.08
N GLU A 122 -3.49 17.50 25.62
CA GLU A 122 -2.99 18.13 24.38
C GLU A 122 -3.48 17.38 23.13
N SER A 123 -3.04 17.79 21.93
CA SER A 123 -3.55 17.27 20.64
C SER A 123 -3.64 15.75 20.54
N HIS A 124 -2.72 15.03 21.18
CA HIS A 124 -2.58 13.58 21.15
C HIS A 124 -3.70 12.83 21.87
N ILE A 125 -4.43 13.49 22.78
CA ILE A 125 -5.57 12.88 23.45
C ILE A 125 -6.64 12.42 22.45
N TYR A 126 -6.77 13.11 21.32
CA TYR A 126 -7.73 12.70 20.28
C TYR A 126 -7.37 11.32 19.70
N ILE A 127 -6.09 11.09 19.43
CA ILE A 127 -5.60 9.81 18.90
C ILE A 127 -5.72 8.70 19.93
N ASP A 128 -5.33 9.00 21.16
CA ASP A 128 -5.47 8.09 22.28
C ASP A 128 -6.96 7.74 22.53
N THR A 129 -7.89 8.68 22.30
CA THR A 129 -9.34 8.42 22.36
C THR A 129 -9.81 7.45 21.27
N ILE A 130 -9.31 7.60 20.03
CA ILE A 130 -9.57 6.63 18.95
C ILE A 130 -9.04 5.25 19.34
N ILE A 131 -7.78 5.15 19.77
CA ILE A 131 -7.14 3.89 20.16
C ILE A 131 -7.92 3.21 21.29
N LYS A 132 -8.33 3.97 22.32
CA LYS A 132 -9.13 3.46 23.44
C LYS A 132 -10.53 2.99 23.03
N SER A 133 -11.12 3.61 22.02
CA SER A 133 -12.40 3.16 21.46
C SER A 133 -12.24 1.86 20.65
N MET A 134 -11.11 1.65 19.98
CA MET A 134 -10.82 0.45 19.20
C MET A 134 -10.50 -0.76 20.08
N ASN A 135 -9.76 -0.57 21.18
CA ASN A 135 -9.41 -1.65 22.11
C ASN A 135 -10.44 -1.87 23.24
N LYS A 136 -11.57 -1.14 23.21
CA LYS A 136 -12.65 -1.19 24.20
C LYS A 136 -12.23 -0.82 25.62
N ASP A 137 -11.22 0.03 25.80
CA ASP A 137 -10.90 0.64 27.09
C ASP A 137 -11.92 1.74 27.44
N HIS A 138 -13.13 1.34 27.82
CA HIS A 138 -14.23 2.27 28.15
C HIS A 138 -13.90 3.18 29.33
N LYS A 139 -13.09 2.70 30.29
CA LYS A 139 -12.66 3.48 31.45
C LYS A 139 -11.74 4.61 31.01
N GLY A 140 -10.68 4.28 30.28
CA GLY A 140 -9.76 5.29 29.74
C GLY A 140 -10.46 6.23 28.74
N LEU A 141 -11.37 5.71 27.92
CA LEU A 141 -12.16 6.49 26.98
C LEU A 141 -13.01 7.55 27.72
N SER A 142 -13.66 7.17 28.82
CA SER A 142 -14.42 8.09 29.66
C SER A 142 -13.56 9.20 30.26
N LEU A 143 -12.35 8.86 30.73
CA LEU A 143 -11.39 9.84 31.24
C LEU A 143 -10.95 10.82 30.15
N ASN A 144 -10.67 10.32 28.94
CA ASN A 144 -10.28 11.17 27.83
C ASN A 144 -11.39 12.14 27.41
N ILE A 145 -12.64 11.66 27.32
CA ILE A 145 -13.79 12.51 27.00
C ILE A 145 -13.92 13.64 28.03
N GLN A 146 -13.74 13.35 29.31
CA GLN A 146 -13.81 14.37 30.36
C GLN A 146 -12.69 15.43 30.18
N SER A 147 -11.45 15.00 29.98
CA SER A 147 -10.32 15.89 29.70
C SER A 147 -10.54 16.74 28.44
N MET A 148 -11.10 16.16 27.37
CA MET A 148 -11.44 16.89 26.14
C MET A 148 -12.49 17.98 26.38
N LYS A 149 -13.51 17.73 27.22
CA LYS A 149 -14.50 18.75 27.59
C LYS A 149 -13.87 19.89 28.37
N ASP A 150 -12.99 19.56 29.31
CA ASP A 150 -12.38 20.52 30.21
C ASP A 150 -11.35 21.41 29.50
N VAL A 151 -10.58 20.84 28.57
CA VAL A 151 -9.50 21.56 27.89
C VAL A 151 -9.94 22.18 26.56
N PHE A 152 -10.66 21.45 25.71
CA PHE A 152 -10.92 21.89 24.34
C PHE A 152 -12.24 22.64 24.23
N ILE A 153 -13.34 22.03 24.64
CA ILE A 153 -14.67 22.57 24.39
C ILE A 153 -14.93 23.82 25.22
N LYS A 154 -14.64 23.77 26.54
CA LYS A 154 -14.79 24.94 27.41
C LYS A 154 -13.96 26.14 26.95
N LYS A 155 -12.78 25.92 26.37
CA LYS A 155 -11.90 26.98 25.86
C LYS A 155 -12.19 27.36 24.40
N LYS A 156 -13.25 26.81 23.79
CA LYS A 156 -13.56 26.93 22.34
C LYS A 156 -12.39 26.55 21.42
N LYS A 157 -11.39 25.84 21.94
CA LYS A 157 -10.29 25.29 21.13
C LYS A 157 -10.83 24.02 20.48
N ASN A 158 -10.81 23.96 19.15
CA ASN A 158 -11.15 22.76 18.38
C ASN A 158 -12.63 22.30 18.44
N ALA A 159 -13.59 23.24 18.35
CA ALA A 159 -15.02 22.91 18.19
C ALA A 159 -15.30 21.97 16.98
N VAL A 160 -14.37 21.91 16.01
CA VAL A 160 -14.33 20.95 14.89
C VAL A 160 -14.36 19.48 15.32
N PHE A 161 -13.97 19.14 16.55
CA PHE A 161 -14.02 17.78 17.09
C PHE A 161 -15.30 17.46 17.89
N ALA A 162 -16.29 18.36 17.91
CA ALA A 162 -17.57 18.09 18.57
C ALA A 162 -18.29 16.83 18.04
N PRO A 163 -18.33 16.55 16.71
CA PRO A 163 -18.90 15.30 16.20
C PRO A 163 -18.16 14.07 16.75
N ASP A 164 -16.83 14.16 16.83
CA ASP A 164 -15.98 13.08 17.32
C ASP A 164 -16.24 12.79 18.80
N MET A 165 -16.33 13.83 19.63
CA MET A 165 -16.69 13.66 21.04
C MET A 165 -18.09 13.05 21.18
N ASN A 166 -19.06 13.50 20.39
CA ASN A 166 -20.41 12.93 20.43
C ASN A 166 -20.42 11.44 20.08
N PHE A 167 -19.61 11.03 19.10
CA PHE A 167 -19.42 9.62 18.75
C PHE A 167 -18.89 8.81 19.95
N PHE A 168 -17.80 9.25 20.59
CA PHE A 168 -17.23 8.53 21.73
C PHE A 168 -18.15 8.51 22.97
N GLU A 169 -18.88 9.60 23.23
CA GLU A 169 -19.92 9.62 24.26
C GLU A 169 -21.04 8.64 23.97
N GLY A 170 -21.41 8.50 22.69
CA GLY A 170 -22.39 7.53 22.24
C GLY A 170 -21.97 6.09 22.58
N ILE A 171 -20.69 5.75 22.35
CA ILE A 171 -20.13 4.44 22.74
C ILE A 171 -20.29 4.21 24.25
N ILE A 172 -19.84 5.16 25.09
CA ILE A 172 -19.91 5.00 26.56
C ILE A 172 -21.35 4.87 27.07
N LYS A 173 -22.29 5.56 26.43
CA LYS A 173 -23.71 5.57 26.83
C LYS A 173 -24.54 4.49 26.16
N ASN A 174 -23.95 3.66 25.29
CA ASN A 174 -24.66 2.74 24.41
C ASN A 174 -25.77 3.42 23.58
N ASP A 175 -25.55 4.67 23.17
CA ASP A 175 -26.50 5.49 22.41
C ASP A 175 -26.26 5.34 20.91
N LYS A 176 -26.91 4.34 20.32
CA LYS A 176 -26.80 3.99 18.89
C LYS A 176 -27.15 5.17 17.97
N ASP A 177 -28.17 5.96 18.33
CA ASP A 177 -28.62 7.11 17.53
C ASP A 177 -27.57 8.21 17.51
N LYS A 178 -26.95 8.49 18.66
CA LYS A 178 -25.88 9.48 18.76
C LYS A 178 -24.64 9.07 17.99
N ILE A 179 -24.28 7.78 18.03
CA ILE A 179 -23.21 7.21 17.21
C ILE A 179 -23.51 7.44 15.73
N PHE A 180 -24.69 7.01 15.28
CA PHE A 180 -25.11 7.12 13.88
C PHE A 180 -25.11 8.57 13.37
N LYS A 181 -25.73 9.49 14.12
CA LYS A 181 -25.79 10.93 13.75
C LYS A 181 -24.40 11.55 13.68
N SER A 182 -23.49 11.18 14.58
CA SER A 182 -22.12 11.71 14.59
C SER A 182 -21.33 11.27 13.36
N ILE A 183 -21.42 9.99 13.00
CA ILE A 183 -20.80 9.45 11.79
C ILE A 183 -21.38 10.11 10.53
N GLN A 184 -22.69 10.26 10.46
CA GLN A 184 -23.35 10.88 9.31
C GLN A 184 -22.94 12.34 9.14
N LEU A 185 -22.76 13.08 10.23
CA LEU A 185 -22.26 14.46 10.20
C LEU A 185 -20.80 14.54 9.70
N LEU A 186 -19.96 13.56 10.04
CA LEU A 186 -18.59 13.43 9.52
C LEU A 186 -18.56 13.06 8.03
N ALA A 187 -19.56 12.32 7.55
CA ALA A 187 -19.70 11.97 6.14
C ALA A 187 -20.37 13.06 5.29
N THR A 188 -20.88 14.14 5.89
CA THR A 188 -21.59 15.20 5.19
C THR A 188 -20.94 16.56 5.46
N THR A 189 -21.33 17.23 6.54
CA THR A 189 -20.91 18.60 6.88
C THR A 189 -19.39 18.74 7.06
N TRP A 190 -18.73 17.75 7.66
CA TRP A 190 -17.29 17.83 7.96
C TRP A 190 -16.40 17.10 6.97
N HIS A 191 -16.97 16.46 5.96
CA HIS A 191 -16.23 15.61 5.05
C HIS A 191 -15.07 16.34 4.35
N SER A 192 -15.36 17.46 3.68
CA SER A 192 -14.36 18.20 2.90
C SER A 192 -13.24 18.77 3.78
N SER A 193 -13.57 19.29 4.96
CA SER A 193 -12.57 19.90 5.86
C SER A 193 -11.66 18.87 6.51
N ARG A 194 -12.18 17.66 6.80
CA ARG A 194 -11.43 16.59 7.45
C ARG A 194 -10.64 15.71 6.49
N ASN A 195 -10.91 15.78 5.18
CA ASN A 195 -10.17 15.04 4.14
C ASN A 195 -9.33 15.93 3.20
N LYS A 196 -9.18 17.23 3.50
CA LYS A 196 -8.51 18.22 2.61
C LYS A 196 -7.07 17.88 2.21
N HIS A 197 -6.40 17.01 2.95
CA HIS A 197 -5.02 16.58 2.69
C HIS A 197 -4.94 15.25 1.92
N SER A 198 -6.08 14.62 1.65
CA SER A 198 -6.19 13.31 1.01
C SER A 198 -6.41 13.46 -0.49
N SER A 199 -5.35 13.75 -1.25
CA SER A 199 -5.44 14.04 -2.69
C SER A 199 -6.07 12.92 -3.53
N ILE A 200 -5.93 11.66 -3.10
CA ILE A 200 -6.34 10.48 -3.88
C ILE A 200 -7.80 10.09 -3.63
N TYR A 201 -8.26 10.14 -2.38
CA TYR A 201 -9.53 9.51 -1.96
C TYR A 201 -10.54 10.46 -1.31
N GLN A 202 -10.23 11.76 -1.19
CA GLN A 202 -11.15 12.73 -0.59
C GLN A 202 -12.55 12.77 -1.23
N ASN A 203 -12.71 12.32 -2.49
CA ASN A 203 -14.02 12.31 -3.16
C ASN A 203 -14.74 10.94 -3.09
N PHE A 204 -14.09 9.92 -2.55
CA PHE A 204 -14.60 8.54 -2.54
C PHE A 204 -14.88 8.06 -1.13
N VAL A 205 -14.12 8.53 -0.14
CA VAL A 205 -14.22 8.08 1.25
C VAL A 205 -14.16 9.29 2.17
N SER A 206 -15.03 9.32 3.18
CA SER A 206 -14.79 10.17 4.34
C SER A 206 -13.99 9.39 5.38
N GLN A 207 -12.68 9.60 5.45
CA GLN A 207 -11.79 8.78 6.28
C GLN A 207 -12.21 8.75 7.76
N PRO A 208 -12.58 9.87 8.42
CA PRO A 208 -13.07 9.82 9.79
C PRO A 208 -14.39 9.04 9.91
N ALA A 209 -15.34 9.27 8.99
CA ALA A 209 -16.65 8.62 9.07
C ALA A 209 -16.55 7.10 8.83
N MET A 210 -15.75 6.69 7.84
CA MET A 210 -15.50 5.29 7.52
C MET A 210 -14.80 4.58 8.69
N GLY A 211 -13.82 5.23 9.32
CA GLY A 211 -13.16 4.70 10.51
C GLY A 211 -14.08 4.58 11.71
N TYR A 212 -14.90 5.60 11.96
CA TYR A 212 -15.81 5.60 13.12
C TYR A 212 -16.97 4.63 12.93
N ALA A 213 -17.45 4.44 11.70
CA ALA A 213 -18.38 3.36 11.37
C ALA A 213 -17.76 2.00 11.73
N LYS A 214 -16.48 1.77 11.37
CA LYS A 214 -15.80 0.53 11.73
C LYS A 214 -15.62 0.36 13.24
N ILE A 215 -15.23 1.42 13.95
CA ILE A 215 -15.11 1.42 15.41
C ILE A 215 -16.46 1.17 16.09
N ALA A 216 -17.56 1.68 15.54
CA ALA A 216 -18.90 1.38 16.03
C ALA A 216 -19.19 -0.13 15.97
N TRP A 217 -18.87 -0.78 14.84
CA TRP A 217 -18.96 -2.23 14.69
C TRP A 217 -18.07 -2.98 15.68
N ILE A 218 -16.82 -2.54 15.88
CA ILE A 218 -15.93 -3.11 16.92
C ILE A 218 -16.62 -3.09 18.29
N ASN A 219 -17.34 -2.01 18.61
CA ASN A 219 -18.08 -1.84 19.87
C ASN A 219 -19.48 -2.48 19.87
N GLY A 220 -19.84 -3.29 18.86
CA GLY A 220 -21.11 -4.01 18.80
C GLY A 220 -22.30 -3.20 18.24
N PHE A 221 -22.05 -2.01 17.71
CA PHE A 221 -23.06 -1.20 17.04
C PHE A 221 -23.03 -1.45 15.54
N GLU A 222 -23.75 -2.46 15.10
CA GLU A 222 -23.95 -2.75 13.68
C GLU A 222 -24.86 -1.67 13.07
N LEU A 223 -24.25 -0.86 12.21
CA LEU A 223 -24.84 0.31 11.56
C LEU A 223 -24.61 0.24 10.05
N GLU A 224 -25.64 0.61 9.29
CA GLU A 224 -25.59 0.78 7.84
C GLU A 224 -25.87 2.23 7.49
N PHE A 225 -25.14 2.76 6.51
CA PHE A 225 -25.22 4.16 6.13
C PHE A 225 -25.64 4.31 4.67
N ASN A 226 -26.64 5.16 4.43
CA ASN A 226 -26.97 5.62 3.09
C ASN A 226 -26.07 6.80 2.70
N SER A 227 -24.77 6.53 2.51
CA SER A 227 -23.79 7.52 2.09
C SER A 227 -22.80 6.90 1.11
N PRO A 228 -22.50 7.54 -0.03
CA PRO A 228 -21.50 7.03 -0.98
C PRO A 228 -20.07 7.10 -0.41
N LEU A 229 -19.86 7.83 0.69
CA LEU A 229 -18.57 8.05 1.34
C LEU A 229 -18.27 7.05 2.47
N ILE A 230 -19.22 6.17 2.77
CA ILE A 230 -19.10 5.08 3.75
C ILE A 230 -19.43 3.78 3.03
N HIS A 231 -18.48 2.86 3.01
CA HIS A 231 -18.60 1.61 2.27
C HIS A 231 -19.06 0.48 3.20
N ASN A 232 -20.38 0.25 3.25
CA ASN A 232 -20.99 -0.69 4.19
C ASN A 232 -20.40 -2.11 4.11
N HIS A 233 -19.96 -2.55 2.94
CA HIS A 233 -19.36 -3.88 2.76
C HIS A 233 -18.03 -4.07 3.49
N LEU A 234 -17.34 -2.99 3.88
CA LEU A 234 -16.09 -3.05 4.67
C LEU A 234 -16.33 -3.01 6.19
N LEU A 235 -17.57 -2.76 6.63
CA LEU A 235 -17.89 -2.60 8.05
C LEU A 235 -17.94 -3.92 8.84
N PRO A 236 -18.51 -5.02 8.32
CA PRO A 236 -18.54 -6.30 9.01
C PRO A 236 -17.17 -6.73 9.54
N LEU A 237 -17.15 -7.19 10.80
CA LEU A 237 -15.93 -7.68 11.44
C LEU A 237 -15.66 -9.10 10.93
N LYS A 238 -14.68 -9.22 10.04
CA LYS A 238 -14.28 -10.50 9.46
C LYS A 238 -12.78 -10.51 9.26
N ALA A 239 -12.06 -10.80 10.35
CA ALA A 239 -10.61 -10.86 10.34
C ALA A 239 -10.10 -11.91 9.34
N LEU A 240 -8.95 -11.64 8.73
CA LEU A 240 -8.23 -12.63 7.94
C LEU A 240 -7.73 -13.76 8.85
N PRO A 241 -7.70 -15.02 8.37
CA PRO A 241 -7.08 -16.12 9.11
C PRO A 241 -5.59 -15.87 9.40
N LYS A 242 -4.94 -15.09 8.53
CA LYS A 242 -3.54 -14.69 8.67
C LYS A 242 -3.31 -13.38 7.93
N TYR A 243 -2.63 -12.43 8.58
CA TYR A 243 -2.11 -11.22 7.95
C TYR A 243 -0.65 -11.40 7.58
N SER A 244 -0.26 -10.98 6.38
CA SER A 244 1.16 -10.79 6.04
C SER A 244 1.68 -9.49 6.66
N ASN A 245 2.98 -9.43 6.90
CA ASN A 245 3.68 -8.21 7.27
C ASN A 245 4.65 -7.87 6.14
N ASP A 246 4.13 -7.20 5.12
CA ASP A 246 4.90 -6.90 3.91
C ASP A 246 6.01 -5.88 4.20
N LEU A 247 5.80 -5.02 5.20
CA LEU A 247 6.84 -4.11 5.69
C LEU A 247 8.04 -4.88 6.25
N LEU A 248 7.83 -5.98 6.96
CA LEU A 248 8.92 -6.82 7.46
C LEU A 248 9.74 -7.43 6.31
N LEU A 249 9.10 -7.74 5.17
CA LEU A 249 9.81 -8.22 3.98
C LEU A 249 10.69 -7.11 3.37
N LEU A 250 10.16 -5.89 3.25
CA LEU A 250 10.95 -4.73 2.81
C LEU A 250 12.10 -4.42 3.77
N LYS A 251 11.85 -4.45 5.08
CA LYS A 251 12.84 -4.23 6.14
C LYS A 251 14.02 -5.19 6.09
N LYS A 252 13.83 -6.41 5.57
CA LYS A 252 14.92 -7.40 5.41
C LYS A 252 15.91 -7.05 4.29
N VAL A 253 15.49 -6.24 3.32
CA VAL A 253 16.32 -5.87 2.17
C VAL A 253 16.77 -4.41 2.21
N MET A 254 15.98 -3.53 2.85
CA MET A 254 16.30 -2.11 3.02
C MET A 254 17.24 -1.87 4.21
N THR A 255 17.95 -0.73 4.23
CA THR A 255 18.83 -0.36 5.34
C THR A 255 18.17 0.67 6.27
N TYR A 256 18.57 0.68 7.55
CA TYR A 256 18.18 1.73 8.50
C TYR A 256 19.08 2.96 8.43
N GLU A 257 20.36 2.71 8.21
CA GLU A 257 21.41 3.72 8.12
C GLU A 257 21.89 3.85 6.68
N PRO A 258 22.31 5.06 6.27
CA PRO A 258 22.96 5.23 4.99
C PRO A 258 24.27 4.44 4.97
N THR A 259 24.50 3.64 3.93
CA THR A 259 25.80 2.95 3.72
C THR A 259 26.90 3.90 3.24
N ASN A 260 26.54 5.13 2.88
CA ASN A 260 27.44 6.18 2.43
C ASN A 260 27.05 7.52 3.10
N SER A 261 28.01 8.27 3.66
CA SER A 261 27.79 9.49 4.43
C SER A 261 27.03 10.59 3.69
N ASP A 262 27.01 10.54 2.35
CA ASP A 262 26.38 11.56 1.49
C ASP A 262 24.92 11.23 1.10
N TYR A 263 24.33 10.19 1.68
CA TYR A 263 23.06 9.64 1.22
C TYR A 263 21.83 10.32 1.85
N ASN A 264 21.28 11.33 1.18
CA ASN A 264 20.03 12.02 1.57
C ASN A 264 18.75 11.39 0.97
N GLY A 265 18.83 10.16 0.44
CA GLY A 265 17.66 9.41 -0.05
C GLY A 265 17.24 9.71 -1.50
N ARG A 266 18.06 10.39 -2.31
CA ARG A 266 17.94 10.40 -3.78
C ARG A 266 19.22 9.85 -4.42
N LYS A 267 19.04 9.08 -5.49
CA LYS A 267 20.12 8.33 -6.14
C LYS A 267 21.19 9.26 -6.71
N ILE A 268 22.45 8.96 -6.41
CA ILE A 268 23.59 9.28 -7.27
C ILE A 268 23.54 8.30 -8.45
N ILE A 269 22.80 8.60 -9.52
CA ILE A 269 23.14 8.01 -10.84
C ILE A 269 24.14 8.91 -11.56
N GLU A 270 24.15 10.22 -11.28
CA GLU A 270 24.81 11.17 -12.18
C GLU A 270 26.22 11.61 -11.76
N LEU A 271 26.74 11.25 -10.58
CA LEU A 271 28.10 11.68 -10.19
C LEU A 271 29.19 10.65 -10.49
N THR A 272 28.85 9.38 -10.74
CA THR A 272 29.86 8.32 -10.95
C THR A 272 30.29 8.12 -12.41
N GLN A 273 29.75 8.90 -13.35
CA GLN A 273 30.25 8.88 -14.73
C GLN A 273 31.39 9.89 -14.99
N ASN A 274 31.76 10.73 -14.01
CA ASN A 274 32.77 11.78 -14.24
C ASN A 274 33.99 11.79 -13.34
N ASN A 275 34.15 10.88 -12.37
CA ASN A 275 35.37 10.88 -11.55
C ASN A 275 35.93 9.46 -11.38
N ASN A 276 36.94 9.15 -12.20
CA ASN A 276 37.93 8.13 -11.89
C ASN A 276 38.68 8.55 -10.63
N VAL A 277 38.34 7.97 -9.47
CA VAL A 277 39.22 7.97 -8.31
C VAL A 277 39.24 6.56 -7.76
N ASP A 278 40.40 5.92 -7.88
CA ASP A 278 40.73 4.66 -7.23
C ASP A 278 40.56 4.82 -5.72
N LEU A 279 39.69 3.99 -5.13
CA LEU A 279 39.63 3.81 -3.68
C LEU A 279 40.15 2.42 -3.32
N ASP A 280 41.23 2.45 -2.54
CA ASP A 280 41.95 1.33 -1.98
C ASP A 280 41.03 0.39 -1.18
N LYS A 281 41.11 -0.91 -1.49
CA LYS A 281 40.28 -1.98 -0.91
C LYS A 281 40.93 -2.64 0.32
N SER A 282 41.91 -2.02 0.96
CA SER A 282 42.76 -2.68 1.95
C SER A 282 42.22 -2.79 3.39
N GLN A 283 40.98 -2.37 3.70
CA GLN A 283 40.43 -2.53 5.06
C GLN A 283 38.96 -2.94 5.10
N VAL A 284 38.68 -4.23 4.87
CA VAL A 284 37.49 -4.89 5.44
C VAL A 284 37.87 -6.32 5.84
N ASN A 285 37.85 -6.59 7.14
CA ASN A 285 37.94 -7.95 7.69
C ASN A 285 36.62 -8.70 7.39
N PRO A 286 36.64 -9.87 6.75
CA PRO A 286 35.44 -10.68 6.60
C PRO A 286 35.16 -11.42 7.91
N LEU A 287 34.01 -11.11 8.51
CA LEU A 287 33.40 -11.94 9.54
C LEU A 287 32.96 -13.26 8.88
N VAL A 288 33.58 -14.35 9.34
CA VAL A 288 33.22 -15.73 9.03
C VAL A 288 31.81 -15.98 9.59
N ILE A 289 30.88 -16.35 8.72
CA ILE A 289 29.61 -16.98 9.10
C ILE A 289 29.62 -18.36 8.46
N GLU A 290 29.73 -19.39 9.30
CA GLU A 290 29.52 -20.78 8.92
C GLU A 290 28.04 -21.05 8.60
N ASN A 291 27.83 -22.01 7.69
CA ASN A 291 26.58 -22.50 7.11
C ASN A 291 25.50 -22.86 8.18
N ASP A 292 24.19 -22.84 7.93
CA ASP A 292 23.47 -23.70 6.98
C ASP A 292 22.04 -23.18 6.71
N GLN A 293 21.67 -23.03 5.44
CA GLN A 293 20.48 -23.66 4.82
C GLN A 293 20.63 -23.54 3.29
N VAL A 294 21.11 -24.62 2.67
CA VAL A 294 21.31 -24.73 1.22
C VAL A 294 19.94 -24.71 0.51
N LEU A 295 19.62 -23.60 -0.14
CA LEU A 295 18.63 -23.57 -1.22
C LEU A 295 19.16 -24.47 -2.35
N LYS A 296 18.51 -25.61 -2.57
CA LYS A 296 18.86 -26.54 -3.64
C LYS A 296 18.80 -25.81 -4.99
N LYS A 297 19.97 -25.67 -5.64
CA LYS A 297 20.05 -25.27 -7.05
C LYS A 297 19.12 -26.18 -7.87
N PRO A 298 18.33 -25.63 -8.82
CA PRO A 298 17.54 -26.46 -9.72
C PRO A 298 18.46 -27.46 -10.43
N ASN A 299 18.10 -28.74 -10.39
CA ASN A 299 18.84 -29.79 -11.07
C ASN A 299 18.86 -29.48 -12.57
N LEU A 300 20.03 -29.60 -13.20
CA LEU A 300 20.26 -29.41 -14.63
C LEU A 300 19.19 -30.10 -15.51
N LYS A 301 18.66 -31.25 -15.08
CA LYS A 301 17.55 -31.95 -15.75
C LYS A 301 16.27 -31.12 -15.87
N SER A 302 15.89 -30.36 -14.83
CA SER A 302 14.72 -29.47 -14.88
C SER A 302 14.95 -28.28 -15.81
N LEU A 303 16.17 -27.76 -15.87
CA LEU A 303 16.52 -26.66 -16.78
C LEU A 303 16.46 -27.12 -18.24
N VAL A 304 17.01 -28.31 -18.52
CA VAL A 304 16.98 -28.94 -19.85
C VAL A 304 15.56 -29.25 -20.29
N LEU A 305 14.71 -29.81 -19.40
CA LEU A 305 13.31 -30.09 -19.72
C LEU A 305 12.52 -28.82 -20.05
N MET A 306 12.77 -27.73 -19.32
CA MET A 306 12.13 -26.43 -19.57
C MET A 306 12.53 -25.85 -20.93
N LEU A 307 13.79 -26.00 -21.31
CA LEU A 307 14.30 -25.60 -22.63
C LEU A 307 13.68 -26.42 -23.77
N ILE A 308 13.54 -27.74 -23.59
CA ILE A 308 12.89 -28.62 -24.57
C ILE A 308 11.42 -28.23 -24.78
N CYS A 309 10.67 -28.01 -23.69
CA CYS A 309 9.28 -27.57 -23.76
C CYS A 309 9.15 -26.23 -24.52
N PHE A 310 10.09 -25.31 -24.31
CA PHE A 310 10.11 -24.02 -25.00
C PHE A 310 10.36 -24.16 -26.50
N VAL A 311 11.32 -25.00 -26.91
CA VAL A 311 11.61 -25.27 -28.33
C VAL A 311 10.40 -25.92 -29.01
N LEU A 312 9.77 -26.91 -28.37
CA LEU A 312 8.60 -27.60 -28.92
C LEU A 312 7.40 -26.66 -29.06
N ALA A 313 7.14 -25.80 -28.07
CA ALA A 313 6.07 -24.81 -28.14
C ALA A 313 6.31 -23.79 -29.27
N SER A 314 7.57 -23.41 -29.49
CA SER A 314 7.96 -22.48 -30.56
C SER A 314 7.75 -23.10 -31.95
N SER A 315 8.14 -24.36 -32.13
CA SER A 315 7.94 -25.09 -33.39
C SER A 315 6.46 -25.33 -33.70
N LEU A 316 5.66 -25.70 -32.70
CA LEU A 316 4.22 -25.87 -32.86
C LEU A 316 3.55 -24.54 -33.24
N LEU A 317 3.96 -23.44 -32.63
CA LEU A 317 3.45 -22.11 -32.98
C LEU A 317 3.80 -21.74 -34.44
N PHE A 318 4.98 -22.13 -34.92
CA PHE A 318 5.42 -21.89 -36.30
C PHE A 318 4.65 -22.73 -37.33
N GLU A 319 4.35 -23.99 -37.04
CA GLU A 319 3.48 -24.83 -37.89
C GLU A 319 2.04 -24.30 -37.93
N LEU A 320 1.52 -23.83 -36.80
CA LEU A 320 0.17 -23.26 -36.73
C LEU A 320 0.07 -21.92 -37.49
N THR A 321 1.12 -21.09 -37.47
CA THR A 321 1.12 -19.82 -38.23
C THR A 321 1.35 -20.04 -39.71
N SER A 322 2.19 -21.00 -40.11
CA SER A 322 2.43 -21.33 -41.52
C SER A 322 1.22 -22.00 -42.18
N SER A 323 0.52 -22.89 -41.47
CA SER A 323 -0.72 -23.51 -41.97
C SER A 323 -1.91 -22.54 -42.04
N ALA A 324 -1.98 -21.57 -41.14
CA ALA A 324 -3.05 -20.56 -41.15
C ALA A 324 -2.90 -19.50 -42.26
N PHE A 325 -1.71 -19.33 -42.84
CA PHE A 325 -1.41 -18.28 -43.81
C PHE A 325 -0.53 -18.75 -44.98
N PRO A 326 -0.99 -19.70 -45.82
CA PRO A 326 -0.16 -20.29 -46.87
C PRO A 326 0.19 -19.34 -48.03
N ASN A 327 -0.46 -18.18 -48.15
CA ASN A 327 -0.35 -17.28 -49.30
C ASN A 327 -0.18 -15.80 -48.90
N ILE A 328 0.75 -15.47 -47.99
CA ILE A 328 1.16 -14.06 -47.79
C ILE A 328 2.41 -13.81 -48.62
N ASP A 329 2.22 -13.20 -49.80
CA ASP A 329 3.30 -12.63 -50.58
C ASP A 329 3.83 -11.36 -49.88
N PRO A 330 5.08 -11.37 -49.35
CA PRO A 330 5.64 -10.25 -48.59
C PRO A 330 5.95 -9.01 -49.45
N THR A 331 5.77 -9.10 -50.78
CA THR A 331 5.99 -7.98 -51.70
C THR A 331 4.75 -7.11 -51.90
N GLN A 332 3.56 -7.61 -51.57
CA GLN A 332 2.34 -6.82 -51.72
C GLN A 332 2.22 -5.79 -50.59
N GLY A 333 2.09 -4.50 -50.97
CA GLY A 333 2.04 -3.32 -50.09
C GLY A 333 0.82 -3.23 -49.15
N THR A 334 0.18 -4.35 -48.86
CA THR A 334 -0.92 -4.47 -47.90
C THR A 334 -0.42 -4.29 -46.46
N THR A 335 -1.32 -3.90 -45.56
CA THR A 335 -1.03 -3.74 -44.12
C THR A 335 -0.44 -5.01 -43.49
N LYS A 336 -0.81 -6.19 -44.00
CA LYS A 336 -0.24 -7.49 -43.61
C LYS A 336 1.21 -7.67 -44.08
N GLY A 337 1.53 -7.28 -45.31
CA GLY A 337 2.91 -7.32 -45.84
C GLY A 337 3.86 -6.35 -45.12
N LYS A 338 3.36 -5.17 -44.73
CA LYS A 338 4.12 -4.20 -43.91
C LYS A 338 4.43 -4.72 -42.50
N LEU A 339 3.48 -5.43 -41.87
CA LEU A 339 3.69 -6.04 -40.56
C LEU A 339 4.69 -7.21 -40.64
N GLY A 340 4.62 -8.03 -41.69
CA GLY A 340 5.59 -9.10 -41.94
C GLY A 340 7.02 -8.58 -42.14
N LYS A 341 7.21 -7.51 -42.93
CA LYS A 341 8.52 -6.86 -43.10
C LYS A 341 9.05 -6.23 -41.81
N LEU A 342 8.18 -5.62 -41.01
CA LEU A 342 8.57 -5.02 -39.73
C LEU A 342 9.05 -6.08 -38.74
N LEU A 343 8.35 -7.22 -38.66
CA LEU A 343 8.71 -8.34 -37.80
C LEU A 343 10.04 -8.97 -38.26
N ILE A 344 10.21 -9.27 -39.55
CA ILE A 344 11.46 -9.84 -40.09
C ILE A 344 12.65 -8.91 -39.85
N HIS A 345 12.49 -7.60 -40.05
CA HIS A 345 13.56 -6.62 -39.83
C HIS A 345 13.88 -6.42 -38.34
N THR A 346 12.89 -6.57 -37.47
CA THR A 346 13.08 -6.45 -36.01
C THR A 346 13.75 -7.71 -35.46
N PHE A 347 13.40 -8.90 -35.96
CA PHE A 347 14.05 -10.15 -35.56
C PHE A 347 15.51 -10.24 -36.04
N SER A 348 15.84 -9.79 -37.25
CA SER A 348 17.21 -9.85 -37.77
C SER A 348 18.21 -8.90 -37.11
N ARG A 349 17.74 -7.87 -36.38
CA ARG A 349 18.60 -6.93 -35.64
C ARG A 349 18.84 -7.30 -34.18
N ILE A 350 18.17 -8.33 -33.68
CA ILE A 350 18.01 -8.59 -32.25
C ILE A 350 18.66 -9.91 -31.81
N GLU A 351 19.14 -10.73 -32.76
CA GLU A 351 19.86 -11.96 -32.45
C GLU A 351 21.14 -11.69 -31.64
N GLY A 352 21.26 -12.41 -30.51
CA GLY A 352 22.49 -12.49 -29.71
C GLY A 352 22.49 -11.70 -28.39
N THR A 353 21.45 -10.93 -28.06
CA THR A 353 21.39 -10.20 -26.78
C THR A 353 20.26 -10.69 -25.86
N PRO A 354 20.48 -10.74 -24.52
CA PRO A 354 19.42 -11.07 -23.56
C PRO A 354 18.19 -10.16 -23.66
N LEU A 355 18.40 -8.88 -24.00
CA LEU A 355 17.34 -7.92 -24.23
C LEU A 355 16.47 -8.30 -25.45
N GLY A 356 17.10 -8.90 -26.45
CA GLY A 356 16.41 -9.37 -27.63
C GLY A 356 15.44 -10.51 -27.40
N TYR A 357 15.83 -11.45 -26.54
CA TYR A 357 14.95 -12.53 -26.10
C TYR A 357 13.73 -12.00 -25.33
N ILE A 358 13.92 -11.01 -24.46
CA ILE A 358 12.82 -10.40 -23.69
C ILE A 358 11.84 -9.67 -24.63
N ILE A 359 12.35 -8.90 -25.60
CA ILE A 359 11.52 -8.20 -26.58
C ILE A 359 10.76 -9.20 -27.46
N GLY A 360 11.40 -10.29 -27.87
CA GLY A 360 10.75 -11.37 -28.63
C GLY A 360 9.57 -12.01 -27.87
N ILE A 361 9.75 -12.28 -26.57
CA ILE A 361 8.68 -12.81 -25.71
C ILE A 361 7.52 -11.81 -25.60
N LEU A 362 7.81 -10.54 -25.35
CA LEU A 362 6.79 -9.49 -25.22
C LEU A 362 5.97 -9.31 -26.51
N LEU A 363 6.63 -9.30 -27.66
CA LEU A 363 5.95 -9.18 -28.96
C LEU A 363 5.10 -10.41 -29.27
N THR A 364 5.53 -11.60 -28.88
CA THR A 364 4.75 -12.84 -29.04
C THR A 364 3.48 -12.81 -28.20
N VAL A 365 3.58 -12.37 -26.93
CA VAL A 365 2.42 -12.22 -26.04
C VAL A 365 1.42 -11.20 -26.59
N ILE A 366 1.90 -10.04 -27.07
CA ILE A 366 1.05 -9.00 -27.68
C ILE A 366 0.36 -9.55 -28.94
N GLY A 367 1.08 -10.29 -29.79
CA GLY A 367 0.53 -10.94 -30.98
C GLY A 367 -0.61 -11.91 -30.65
N VAL A 368 -0.42 -12.76 -29.63
CA VAL A 368 -1.44 -13.72 -29.17
C VAL A 368 -2.71 -13.01 -28.67
N PHE A 369 -2.57 -11.90 -27.93
CA PHE A 369 -3.71 -11.12 -27.45
C PHE A 369 -4.48 -10.44 -28.58
N GLN A 370 -3.78 -9.87 -29.57
CA GLN A 370 -4.42 -9.27 -30.73
C GLN A 370 -5.11 -10.30 -31.61
N LEU A 371 -4.52 -11.48 -31.80
CA LEU A 371 -5.13 -12.59 -32.54
C LEU A 371 -6.43 -13.05 -31.87
N LYS A 372 -6.42 -13.21 -30.54
CA LYS A 372 -7.59 -13.60 -29.75
C LYS A 372 -8.72 -12.57 -29.84
N SER A 373 -8.39 -11.28 -29.85
CA SER A 373 -9.35 -10.19 -30.04
C SER A 373 -10.00 -10.22 -31.43
N ASN A 374 -9.19 -10.44 -32.47
CA ASN A 374 -9.67 -10.51 -33.85
C ASN A 374 -10.55 -11.75 -34.12
N ILE A 375 -10.19 -12.92 -33.58
CA ILE A 375 -11.02 -14.12 -33.65
C ILE A 375 -12.37 -13.90 -32.96
N LYS A 376 -12.38 -13.25 -31.78
CA LYS A 376 -13.61 -12.93 -31.05
C LYS A 376 -14.50 -11.93 -31.80
N SER A 377 -13.89 -11.01 -32.56
CA SER A 377 -14.59 -10.06 -33.44
C SER A 377 -15.20 -10.75 -34.67
N ILE A 378 -14.47 -11.70 -35.28
CA ILE A 378 -14.95 -12.49 -36.43
C ILE A 378 -16.12 -13.40 -36.01
N LEU A 379 -15.99 -14.10 -34.87
CA LEU A 379 -17.06 -14.94 -34.33
C LEU A 379 -18.32 -14.15 -33.94
N LYS A 380 -18.17 -12.87 -33.56
CA LYS A 380 -19.31 -11.97 -33.28
C LYS A 380 -20.02 -11.45 -34.53
N LYS A 381 -19.38 -11.50 -35.70
CA LYS A 381 -19.93 -10.96 -36.95
C LYS A 381 -20.74 -11.95 -37.77
N GLY A 382 -20.93 -13.18 -37.28
CA GLY A 382 -21.77 -14.18 -37.93
C GLY A 382 -21.20 -14.62 -39.29
N ILE A 383 -20.40 -15.69 -39.25
CA ILE A 383 -20.34 -16.65 -40.36
C ILE A 383 -21.43 -17.67 -40.08
#